data_AF-A0A4U8Z7G9-F1
#
_entry.id   AF-A0A4U8Z7G9-F1
#
_cell.length_a   1.000
_cell.length_b   1.000
_cell.length_c   1.000
_cell.angle_alpha   90.00
_cell.angle_beta   90.00
_cell.angle_gamma   90.00
#
_symmetry.space_group_name_H-M   'P 1'
#
loop_
_entity.id
_entity.type
_entity.pdbx_description
1 polymer ?
#
loop_
_entity_poly.entity_id
_entity_poly.type
_entity_poly.pdbx_seq_one_letter_code
_entity_poly.pdbx_strand_id
1 'polypeptide(L)' 'MAIEYGKSGKIVAKRFTFDEIQQADESMSGFCRACGEEAGCCEPDARNYKCEACGSNQVFGAAELFLMGAVKD' A
#
# COMPACT_ATOMS: atom_id res chain seq x y z
N MET A 1 14.28 2.15 -2.81
CA MET A 1 13.51 3.38 -3.11
C MET A 1 13.36 4.24 -1.87
N ALA A 2 13.06 5.54 -2.02
CA ALA A 2 13.03 6.50 -0.91
C ALA A 2 11.65 6.58 -0.26
N ILE A 3 11.56 6.19 1.01
CA ILE A 3 10.42 6.52 1.87
C ILE A 3 10.39 8.05 2.02
N GLU A 4 9.23 8.65 1.84
CA GLU A 4 9.04 10.08 2.05
C GLU A 4 8.61 10.36 3.50
N TYR A 5 9.27 11.31 4.15
CA TYR A 5 8.95 11.75 5.51
C TYR A 5 8.44 13.19 5.49
N GLY A 6 7.33 13.43 6.20
CA GLY A 6 6.78 14.77 6.38
C GLY A 6 7.54 15.56 7.46
N LYS A 7 7.17 16.84 7.64
CA LYS A 7 7.80 17.76 8.62
C LYS A 7 7.76 17.25 10.07
N SER A 8 6.80 16.39 10.41
CA SER A 8 6.66 15.77 11.74
C SER A 8 7.48 14.48 11.91
N GLY A 9 8.28 14.09 10.91
CA GLY A 9 9.02 12.82 10.91
C GLY A 9 8.17 11.58 10.62
N LYS A 10 6.87 11.75 10.35
CA LYS A 10 5.97 10.65 9.96
C LYS A 10 6.07 10.35 8.47
N ILE A 11 5.87 9.09 8.10
CA ILE A 11 5.81 8.65 6.70
C ILE A 11 4.67 9.37 5.98
N VAL A 12 4.95 9.89 4.79
CA VAL A 12 3.94 10.39 3.86
C VAL A 12 3.31 9.18 3.17
N ALA A 13 2.10 8.83 3.55
CA ALA A 13 1.45 7.63 3.05
C ALA A 13 1.09 7.74 1.56
N LYS A 14 1.50 6.76 0.76
CA LYS A 14 1.19 6.68 -0.67
C LYS A 14 -0.30 6.44 -0.91
N ARG A 15 -0.78 6.91 -2.06
CA ARG A 15 -2.15 6.69 -2.54
C ARG A 15 -2.09 6.15 -3.97
N PHE A 16 -3.09 5.34 -4.32
CA PHE A 16 -3.15 4.58 -5.56
C PHE A 16 -4.43 4.93 -6.29
N THR A 17 -4.41 4.84 -7.61
CA THR A 17 -5.59 5.04 -8.44
C THR A 17 -6.61 3.93 -8.18
N PHE A 18 -7.85 4.17 -8.58
CA PHE A 18 -8.89 3.14 -8.49
C PHE A 18 -8.52 1.90 -9.32
N ASP A 19 -7.97 2.09 -10.52
CA ASP A 19 -7.56 1.01 -11.42
C ASP A 19 -6.46 0.14 -10.82
N GLU A 20 -5.42 0.76 -10.24
CA GLU A 20 -4.34 0.05 -9.53
C GLU A 20 -4.89 -0.82 -8.39
N ILE A 21 -5.84 -0.30 -7.61
CA ILE A 21 -6.45 -1.02 -6.49
C ILE A 21 -7.34 -2.16 -7.01
N GLN A 22 -8.14 -1.94 -8.05
CA GLN A 22 -9.01 -2.97 -8.62
C GLN A 22 -8.18 -4.13 -9.18
N GLN A 23 -7.13 -3.83 -9.96
CA GLN A 23 -6.23 -4.86 -10.49
C GLN A 23 -5.55 -5.65 -9.37
N ALA A 24 -5.19 -4.98 -8.27
CA ALA A 24 -4.55 -5.64 -7.14
C ALA A 24 -5.48 -6.63 -6.42
N ASP A 25 -6.78 -6.30 -6.31
CA ASP A 25 -7.81 -7.17 -5.75
C ASP A 25 -7.96 -8.46 -6.57
N GLU A 26 -8.04 -8.33 -7.90
CA GLU A 26 -8.13 -9.46 -8.84
C GLU A 26 -6.88 -10.34 -8.81
N SER A 27 -5.72 -9.75 -8.52
CA SER A 27 -4.41 -10.43 -8.58
C SER A 27 -3.93 -10.97 -7.24
N MET A 28 -4.72 -10.88 -6.15
CA MET A 28 -4.29 -11.25 -4.79
C MET A 28 -2.97 -10.55 -4.41
N SER A 29 -2.94 -9.23 -4.63
CA SER A 29 -1.79 -8.36 -4.36
C SER A 29 -2.23 -7.14 -3.56
N GLY A 30 -1.24 -6.40 -3.06
CA GLY A 30 -1.44 -5.20 -2.26
C GLY A 30 -0.31 -4.21 -2.47
N PHE A 31 -0.33 -3.10 -1.73
CA PHE A 31 0.68 -2.07 -1.87
C PHE A 31 1.25 -1.59 -0.54
N CYS A 32 2.54 -1.26 -0.56
CA CYS A 32 3.21 -0.60 0.54
C CYS A 32 2.86 0.89 0.57
N ARG A 33 2.15 1.31 1.62
CA ARG A 33 1.82 2.73 1.88
C ARG A 33 3.04 3.59 2.20
N ALA A 34 4.22 3.02 2.46
CA ALA A 34 5.44 3.79 2.75
C ALA A 34 6.28 4.09 1.50
N CYS A 35 6.56 3.08 0.69
CA CYS A 35 7.41 3.22 -0.50
C CYS A 35 6.63 3.18 -1.83
N GLY A 36 5.41 2.63 -1.85
CA GLY A 36 4.59 2.47 -3.05
C GLY A 36 4.79 1.15 -3.79
N GLU A 37 5.71 0.29 -3.35
CA GLU A 37 5.96 -1.01 -3.97
C GLU A 37 4.75 -1.94 -3.85
N GLU A 38 4.49 -2.70 -4.92
CA GLU A 38 3.51 -3.78 -4.93
C GLU A 38 3.99 -4.98 -4.12
N ALA A 39 3.07 -5.69 -3.50
CA ALA A 39 3.32 -6.94 -2.78
C ALA A 39 2.41 -8.03 -3.33
N GLY A 40 3.01 -9.08 -3.88
CA GLY A 40 2.29 -10.28 -4.29
C GLY A 40 1.87 -11.15 -3.10
N CYS A 41 0.98 -12.12 -3.34
CA CYS A 41 0.46 -13.03 -2.33
C CYS A 41 -0.10 -12.29 -1.10
N CYS A 42 -0.79 -11.17 -1.34
CA CYS A 42 -1.34 -10.31 -0.31
C CYS A 42 -2.87 -10.40 -0.36
N GLU A 43 -3.48 -10.89 0.72
CA GLU A 43 -4.93 -11.00 0.81
C GLU A 43 -5.59 -9.60 0.71
N PRO A 44 -6.80 -9.48 0.14
CA PRO A 44 -7.47 -8.19 -0.03
C PRO A 44 -7.65 -7.37 1.25
N ASP A 45 -7.83 -8.04 2.39
CA ASP A 45 -8.00 -7.45 3.72
C ASP A 45 -6.71 -7.41 4.55
N ALA A 46 -5.56 -7.77 3.96
CA ALA A 46 -4.28 -7.79 4.65
C ALA A 46 -3.91 -6.41 5.20
N ARG A 47 -3.33 -6.40 6.41
CA ARG A 47 -2.93 -5.19 7.13
C ARG A 47 -1.52 -5.32 7.68
N ASN A 48 -0.72 -4.27 7.50
CA ASN A 48 0.62 -4.13 8.07
C ASN A 48 1.57 -5.29 7.72
N TYR A 49 1.45 -5.88 6.54
CA TYR A 49 2.42 -6.85 6.07
C TYR A 49 3.78 -6.16 5.88
N LYS A 50 4.86 -6.92 6.07
CA LYS A 50 6.22 -6.42 5.89
C LYS A 50 6.49 -6.24 4.39
N CYS A 51 6.83 -5.02 3.99
CA CYS A 51 7.29 -4.75 2.64
C CYS A 51 8.69 -5.34 2.44
N GLU A 52 8.88 -6.17 1.41
CA GLU A 52 10.19 -6.73 1.07
C GLU A 52 11.16 -5.69 0.51
N ALA A 53 10.64 -4.62 -0.10
CA ALA A 53 11.48 -3.58 -0.70
C ALA A 53 12.01 -2.54 0.29
N CYS A 54 11.20 -2.11 1.29
CA CYS A 54 11.60 -1.07 2.24
C CYS A 54 11.61 -1.51 3.70
N GLY A 55 11.21 -2.75 3.99
CA GLY A 55 11.24 -3.34 5.33
C GLY A 55 10.17 -2.84 6.31
N SER A 56 9.35 -1.85 5.93
CA SER A 56 8.29 -1.33 6.80
C SER A 56 7.06 -2.23 6.80
N ASN A 57 6.37 -2.33 7.93
CA ASN A 57 5.09 -3.04 8.07
C ASN A 57 3.92 -2.19 7.56
N GLN A 58 3.98 -1.79 6.30
CA GLN A 58 3.04 -0.83 5.69
C GLN A 58 2.42 -1.39 4.40
N VAL A 59 2.48 -2.70 4.16
CA VAL A 59 1.74 -3.35 3.06
C VAL A 59 0.31 -3.61 3.49
N PHE A 60 -0.63 -3.25 2.61
CA PHE A 60 -2.07 -3.46 2.79
C PHE A 60 -2.67 -4.06 1.52
N GLY A 61 -3.66 -4.93 1.70
CA GLY A 61 -4.44 -5.50 0.59
C GLY A 61 -5.33 -4.48 -0.10
N ALA A 62 -5.80 -4.81 -1.30
CA ALA A 62 -6.60 -3.92 -2.14
C ALA A 62 -7.91 -3.45 -1.48
N ALA A 63 -8.71 -4.36 -0.93
CA ALA A 63 -9.97 -4.01 -0.25
C ALA A 63 -9.71 -3.12 0.98
N GLU A 64 -8.65 -3.39 1.74
CA GLU A 64 -8.26 -2.56 2.87
C GLU A 64 -7.82 -1.15 2.44
N LEU A 65 -7.00 -1.03 1.38
CA LEU A 65 -6.60 0.25 0.81
C LEU A 65 -7.81 1.09 0.39
N PHE A 66 -8.82 0.46 -0.20
CA PHE A 66 -10.07 1.11 -0.56
C PHE A 66 -10.83 1.60 0.69
N LEU A 67 -11.02 0.74 1.71
CA LEU A 67 -11.70 1.09 2.97
C LEU A 67 -10.99 2.20 3.76
N MET A 68 -9.67 2.26 3.70
CA MET A 68 -8.86 3.32 4.32
C MET A 68 -8.91 4.66 3.57
N GLY A 69 -9.56 4.73 2.40
CA GLY A 69 -9.56 5.92 1.55
C GLY A 69 -8.19 6.20 0.92
N ALA A 70 -7.38 5.16 0.68
CA ALA A 70 -6.07 5.28 0.04
C ALA A 70 -6.14 5.46 -1.49
N VAL A 71 -7.34 5.62 -2.04
CA VAL A 71 -7.61 5.93 -3.46
C VAL A 71 -7.26 7.39 -3.75
N LYS A 72 -6.70 7.71 -4.92
CA LYS A 72 -6.54 9.07 -5.46
C LYS A 72 -7.32 9.19 -6.78
N ASP A 73 -7.74 10.43 -7.08
CA ASP A 73 -8.37 10.81 -8.36
C ASP A 73 -7.46 10.54 -9.57
#